data_AF-A0A4R8DH57-F1
#
_entry.id   AF-A0A4R8DH57-F1
#
_cell.length_a   1.000
_cell.length_b   1.000
_cell.length_c   1.000
_cell.angle_alpha   90.00
_cell.angle_beta   90.00
_cell.angle_gamma   90.00
#
_symmetry.space_group_name_H-M   'P 1'
#
loop_
_entity.id
_entity.type
_entity.pdbx_description
1 polymer ?
#
loop_
_entity_poly.entity_id
_entity_poly.type
_entity_poly.pdbx_seq_one_letter_code
_entity_poly.pdbx_strand_id
1 'polypeptide(L)'
;MTPEEFQRELDRLDERLGAGENPVPEGAAQENKVLAFAVEAIRFDALSRRVRKALDGARAQMALDGARAHQALDGAPAAQPLDSASASQPPPPQKREAPVRRLAVISLSVAAGIALILCVGKYLLTTPTGMYDKMYTSYDMGTTRGGEELAPLEHAYQSKAWSAVDDIFRVKAFPTPEDRFLAGMAFMEQGQYAPAINQFRTVGRLGTDYRDESEYYLALAYLASHQTDSALLLFQKIKTDPEHLFYRKVKEINGVDLLILRTK
;
A
#
# COMPACT_ATOMS: atom_id res chain seq x y z
N MET A 1 -17.79 1.33 41.00
CA MET A 1 -16.60 0.68 40.46
C MET A 1 -15.39 1.52 40.82
N THR A 2 -14.66 1.12 41.84
CA THR A 2 -13.46 1.81 42.28
C THR A 2 -12.26 1.38 41.43
N PRO A 3 -11.17 2.17 41.37
CA PRO A 3 -9.96 1.78 40.64
C PRO A 3 -9.41 0.41 41.06
N GLU A 4 -9.58 0.03 42.33
CA GLU A 4 -9.18 -1.28 42.85
C GLU A 4 -10.06 -2.43 42.37
N GLU A 5 -11.37 -2.17 42.18
CA GLU A 5 -12.29 -3.16 41.61
C GLU A 5 -11.97 -3.41 40.13
N PHE A 6 -11.59 -2.37 39.38
CA PHE A 6 -11.17 -2.49 37.99
C PHE A 6 -9.85 -3.26 37.84
N GLN A 7 -8.87 -3.01 38.72
CA GLN A 7 -7.61 -3.72 38.70
C GLN A 7 -7.77 -5.21 39.02
N ARG A 8 -8.61 -5.56 40.01
CA ARG A 8 -8.95 -6.95 40.32
C ARG A 8 -9.70 -7.66 39.19
N GLU A 9 -10.47 -6.92 38.39
CA GLU A 9 -11.17 -7.47 37.25
C GLU A 9 -10.23 -7.73 36.07
N LEU A 10 -9.22 -6.87 35.87
CA LEU A 10 -8.13 -7.08 34.91
C LEU A 10 -7.26 -8.29 35.27
N ASP A 11 -6.86 -8.44 36.54
CA ASP A 11 -6.04 -9.57 36.98
C ASP A 11 -6.77 -10.90 36.79
N ARG A 12 -8.09 -10.93 37.03
CA ARG A 12 -8.94 -12.10 36.77
C ARG A 12 -9.10 -12.41 35.28
N LEU A 13 -9.04 -11.41 34.41
CA LEU A 13 -9.10 -11.60 32.96
C LEU A 13 -7.79 -12.21 32.44
N ASP A 14 -6.65 -11.75 32.95
CA ASP A 14 -5.34 -12.29 32.58
C ASP A 14 -5.14 -13.73 33.05
N GLU A 15 -5.61 -14.06 34.28
CA GLU A 15 -5.61 -15.43 34.79
C GLU A 15 -6.50 -16.38 33.96
N ARG A 16 -7.60 -15.86 33.38
CA ARG A 16 -8.47 -16.62 32.46
C ARG A 16 -7.90 -16.76 31.05
N LEU A 17 -7.02 -15.85 30.63
CA LEU A 17 -6.36 -15.89 29.32
C LEU A 17 -5.07 -16.73 29.35
N GLY A 18 -4.40 -16.85 30.50
CA GLY A 18 -3.18 -17.65 30.67
C GLY A 18 -3.38 -19.15 30.86
N ALA A 19 -4.59 -19.59 31.24
CA ALA A 19 -4.90 -20.99 31.52
C ALA A 19 -5.72 -21.64 30.38
N GLY A 20 -5.03 -22.07 29.33
CA GLY A 20 -5.55 -23.01 28.35
C GLY A 20 -5.83 -22.40 26.98
N GLU A 21 -5.06 -22.85 25.99
CA GLU A 21 -5.34 -22.73 24.56
C GLU A 21 -6.69 -23.38 24.24
N ASN A 22 -7.78 -22.63 24.43
CA ASN A 22 -9.00 -22.87 23.68
C ASN A 22 -8.90 -22.06 22.39
N PRO A 23 -8.86 -22.70 21.21
CA PRO A 23 -8.86 -21.97 19.95
C PRO A 23 -10.09 -21.07 19.93
N VAL A 24 -9.86 -19.77 19.80
CA VAL A 24 -10.94 -18.79 19.59
C VAL A 24 -11.79 -19.32 18.44
N PRO A 25 -13.10 -19.53 18.62
CA PRO A 25 -13.94 -20.08 17.57
C PRO A 25 -13.83 -19.14 16.36
N GLU A 26 -13.45 -19.71 15.22
CA GLU A 26 -13.11 -19.00 13.98
C GLU A 26 -14.20 -17.98 13.55
N GLY A 27 -15.44 -18.19 14.00
CA GLY A 27 -16.57 -17.27 13.82
C GLY A 27 -16.43 -15.91 14.54
N ALA A 28 -15.82 -15.84 15.72
CA ALA A 28 -15.69 -14.57 16.47
C ALA A 28 -14.67 -13.61 15.81
N ALA A 29 -13.66 -14.15 15.14
CA ALA A 29 -12.73 -13.36 14.34
C ALA A 29 -13.41 -12.79 13.08
N GLN A 30 -14.38 -13.51 12.52
CA GLN A 30 -15.14 -13.09 11.35
C GLN A 30 -16.13 -11.96 11.69
N GLU A 31 -16.85 -12.06 12.81
CA GLU A 31 -17.78 -11.02 13.26
C GLU A 31 -17.09 -9.67 13.53
N ASN A 32 -15.90 -9.70 14.14
CA ASN A 32 -15.11 -8.48 14.38
C ASN A 32 -14.65 -7.80 13.08
N LYS A 33 -14.37 -8.58 12.02
CA LYS A 33 -14.02 -8.02 10.69
C LYS A 33 -15.23 -7.32 10.04
N VAL A 34 -16.43 -7.90 10.16
CA VAL A 34 -17.66 -7.29 9.61
C VAL A 34 -17.98 -5.97 10.34
N LEU A 35 -17.83 -5.94 11.67
CA LEU A 35 -18.04 -4.72 12.46
C LEU A 35 -17.01 -3.63 12.13
N ALA A 36 -15.73 -3.99 11.98
CA ALA A 36 -14.70 -3.04 11.57
C ALA A 36 -15.00 -2.41 10.19
N PHE A 37 -15.43 -3.24 9.23
CA PHE A 37 -15.83 -2.77 7.90
C PHE A 37 -17.06 -1.84 7.95
N ALA A 38 -18.07 -2.18 8.75
CA ALA A 38 -19.25 -1.32 8.91
C ALA A 38 -18.90 0.05 9.51
N VAL A 39 -17.98 0.09 10.49
CA VAL A 39 -17.49 1.34 11.08
C VAL A 39 -16.73 2.18 10.06
N GLU A 40 -15.88 1.58 9.24
CA GLU A 40 -15.18 2.30 8.15
C GLU A 40 -16.16 2.84 7.10
N ALA A 41 -17.18 2.07 6.72
CA ALA A 41 -18.20 2.49 5.77
C ALA A 41 -18.99 3.71 6.28
N ILE A 42 -19.38 3.71 7.55
CA ILE A 42 -20.06 4.85 8.19
C ILE A 42 -19.16 6.09 8.24
N ARG A 43 -17.87 5.89 8.56
CA ARG A 43 -16.89 6.98 8.60
C ARG A 43 -16.65 7.59 7.21
N PHE A 44 -16.61 6.76 6.17
CA PHE A 44 -16.49 7.19 4.79
C PHE A 44 -17.73 7.98 4.32
N ASP A 45 -18.94 7.52 4.65
CA ASP A 45 -20.18 8.24 4.32
C ASP A 45 -20.22 9.63 5.00
N ALA A 46 -19.84 9.70 6.29
CA ALA A 46 -19.73 10.95 7.01
C ALA A 46 -18.70 11.92 6.38
N LEU A 47 -17.55 11.39 5.95
CA LEU A 47 -16.55 12.17 5.22
C LEU A 47 -17.08 12.67 3.88
N SER A 48 -17.76 11.81 3.11
CA SER A 48 -18.33 12.17 1.81
C SER A 48 -19.37 13.30 1.92
N ARG A 49 -20.17 13.30 3.00
CA ARG A 49 -21.14 14.36 3.29
C ARG A 49 -20.45 15.68 3.63
N ARG A 50 -19.34 15.64 4.38
CA ARG A 50 -18.53 16.83 4.69
C ARG A 50 -17.91 17.43 3.43
N VAL A 51 -17.35 16.59 2.56
CA VAL A 51 -16.75 17.03 1.29
C VAL A 51 -17.82 17.65 0.38
N ARG A 52 -19.00 17.03 0.24
CA ARG A 52 -20.11 17.61 -0.53
C ARG A 52 -20.57 18.95 0.02
N LYS A 53 -20.80 19.06 1.33
CA LYS A 53 -21.16 20.34 1.96
C LYS A 53 -20.10 21.43 1.75
N ALA A 54 -18.82 21.07 1.84
CA ALA A 54 -17.73 22.01 1.58
C ALA A 54 -17.70 22.47 0.11
N LEU A 55 -17.92 21.54 -0.83
CA LEU A 55 -17.97 21.84 -2.26
C LEU A 55 -19.16 22.74 -2.63
N ASP A 56 -20.34 22.45 -2.08
CA ASP A 56 -21.55 23.25 -2.30
C ASP A 56 -21.39 24.66 -1.70
N GLY A 57 -20.79 24.76 -0.51
CA GLY A 57 -20.43 26.06 0.09
C GLY A 57 -19.46 26.86 -0.78
N ALA A 58 -18.43 26.19 -1.33
CA ALA A 58 -17.49 26.84 -2.25
C ALA A 58 -18.16 27.32 -3.54
N ARG A 59 -19.07 26.54 -4.12
CA ARG A 59 -19.86 26.94 -5.31
C ARG A 59 -20.77 28.14 -5.02
N ALA A 60 -21.44 28.17 -3.87
CA ALA A 60 -22.26 29.30 -3.47
C ALA A 60 -21.44 30.58 -3.30
N GLN A 61 -20.24 30.46 -2.71
CA GLN A 61 -19.31 31.58 -2.57
C GLN A 61 -18.86 32.13 -3.93
N MET A 62 -18.52 31.25 -4.88
CA MET A 62 -18.15 31.65 -6.25
C MET A 62 -19.30 32.34 -6.99
N ALA A 63 -20.54 31.88 -6.81
CA ALA A 63 -21.72 32.51 -7.41
C ALA A 63 -21.95 33.94 -6.87
N LEU A 64 -21.80 34.14 -5.56
CA LEU A 64 -21.90 35.47 -4.93
C LEU A 64 -20.80 36.43 -5.40
N ASP A 65 -19.57 35.94 -5.48
CA ASP A 65 -18.44 36.73 -5.97
C ASP A 65 -18.61 37.08 -7.46
N GLY A 66 -19.14 36.16 -8.28
CA GLY A 66 -19.50 36.42 -9.67
C GLY A 66 -20.59 37.49 -9.82
N ALA A 67 -21.65 37.42 -9.01
CA ALA A 67 -22.73 38.42 -9.03
C ALA A 67 -22.23 39.83 -8.65
N ARG A 68 -21.35 39.94 -7.65
CA ARG A 68 -20.73 41.21 -7.26
C ARG A 68 -19.84 41.79 -8.37
N ALA A 69 -19.12 40.94 -9.10
CA ALA A 69 -18.29 41.38 -10.22
C ALA A 69 -19.14 41.99 -11.36
N HIS A 70 -20.32 41.42 -11.63
CA HIS A 70 -21.26 42.00 -12.60
C HIS A 70 -21.85 43.34 -12.13
N GLN A 71 -22.25 43.46 -10.86
CA GLN A 71 -22.81 44.70 -10.33
C GLN A 71 -21.81 45.87 -10.31
N ALA A 72 -20.50 45.57 -10.20
CA ALA A 72 -19.44 46.58 -10.28
C ALA A 72 -19.24 47.15 -11.69
N LEU A 73 -19.64 46.44 -12.75
CA LEU A 73 -19.54 46.91 -14.13
C LEU A 73 -20.68 47.84 -14.52
N ASP A 74 -21.89 47.61 -13.99
CA ASP A 74 -23.07 48.45 -14.26
C ASP A 74 -23.10 49.74 -13.41
N GLY A 75 -22.32 49.78 -12.33
CA GLY A 75 -22.23 50.92 -11.42
C GLY A 75 -21.25 52.03 -11.85
N ALA A 76 -20.77 52.04 -13.09
CA ALA A 76 -19.91 53.11 -13.59
C ALA A 76 -20.70 54.44 -13.56
N PRO A 77 -20.35 55.40 -12.68
CA PRO A 77 -21.10 56.64 -12.56
C PRO A 77 -21.03 57.39 -13.88
N ALA A 78 -22.20 57.65 -14.47
CA ALA A 78 -22.35 58.57 -15.58
C ALA A 78 -21.66 59.88 -15.22
N ALA A 79 -20.70 60.30 -16.06
CA ALA A 79 -19.92 61.51 -15.88
C ALA A 79 -20.82 62.69 -15.53
N GLN A 80 -20.72 63.16 -14.28
CA GLN A 80 -21.38 64.38 -13.85
C GLN A 80 -20.69 65.58 -14.51
N PRO A 81 -21.45 66.57 -14.99
CA PRO A 81 -20.90 67.77 -15.60
C PRO A 81 -20.08 68.56 -14.58
N LEU A 82 -18.92 69.02 -15.05
CA LEU A 82 -17.95 69.86 -14.34
C LEU A 82 -18.60 71.19 -13.97
N ASP A 83 -19.05 71.33 -12.73
CA ASP A 83 -19.37 72.64 -12.15
C ASP A 83 -18.35 73.04 -11.09
N SER A 84 -17.97 74.30 -11.20
CA SER A 84 -16.78 74.95 -10.69
C SER A 84 -16.79 75.27 -9.20
N ALA A 85 -15.58 75.23 -8.64
CA ALA A 85 -15.08 76.08 -7.56
C ALA A 85 -15.75 75.94 -6.17
N SER A 86 -15.18 75.07 -5.34
CA SER A 86 -15.09 75.37 -3.91
C SER A 86 -13.84 74.75 -3.31
N ALA A 87 -12.88 75.60 -2.96
CA ALA A 87 -11.63 75.24 -2.31
C ALA A 87 -11.92 74.72 -0.90
N SER A 88 -11.80 73.41 -0.71
CA SER A 88 -11.86 72.75 0.61
C SER A 88 -10.63 71.87 0.76
N GLN A 89 -10.03 71.96 1.95
CA GLN A 89 -8.73 71.42 2.32
C GLN A 89 -8.45 69.98 1.85
N PRO A 90 -7.20 69.66 1.50
CA PRO A 90 -6.81 68.31 1.11
C PRO A 90 -7.11 67.33 2.27
N PRO A 91 -7.90 66.27 2.04
CA PRO A 91 -8.12 65.26 3.06
C PRO A 91 -6.79 64.56 3.39
N PRO A 92 -6.58 64.19 4.65
CA PRO A 92 -5.34 63.54 5.07
C PRO A 92 -5.13 62.23 4.30
N PRO A 93 -3.87 61.87 3.99
CA PRO A 93 -3.53 60.72 3.17
C PRO A 93 -4.07 59.44 3.81
N GLN A 94 -5.16 58.90 3.24
CA GLN A 94 -5.70 57.62 3.63
C GLN A 94 -4.72 56.53 3.20
N LYS A 95 -4.08 55.91 4.19
CA LYS A 95 -3.15 54.79 4.03
C LYS A 95 -3.91 53.63 3.39
N ARG A 96 -3.80 53.50 2.07
CA ARG A 96 -4.41 52.40 1.31
C ARG A 96 -3.69 51.11 1.68
N GLU A 97 -4.31 50.32 2.55
CA GLU A 97 -3.86 48.95 2.79
C GLU A 97 -4.03 48.16 1.49
N ALA A 98 -2.91 47.78 0.87
CA ALA A 98 -2.91 46.99 -0.34
C ALA A 98 -3.66 45.68 -0.09
N PRO A 99 -4.64 45.28 -0.92
CA PRO A 99 -5.36 44.03 -0.75
C PRO A 99 -4.44 42.84 -1.08
N VAL A 100 -3.60 42.46 -0.13
CA VAL A 100 -2.78 41.27 -0.17
C VAL A 100 -3.61 40.14 0.43
N ARG A 101 -4.36 39.37 -0.37
CA ARG A 101 -4.86 38.00 -0.04
C ARG A 101 -5.94 37.54 -1.01
N ARG A 102 -5.57 36.92 -2.15
CA ARG A 102 -6.42 35.91 -2.85
C ARG A 102 -5.63 34.90 -3.69
N LEU A 103 -4.40 35.21 -4.10
CA LEU A 103 -3.58 34.29 -4.92
C LEU A 103 -3.19 32.98 -4.20
N ALA A 104 -3.02 33.01 -2.87
CA ALA A 104 -2.64 31.82 -2.11
C ALA A 104 -3.71 30.72 -2.13
N VAL A 105 -4.99 31.07 -2.19
CA VAL A 105 -6.09 30.08 -2.13
C VAL A 105 -6.18 29.28 -3.44
N ILE A 106 -6.01 29.96 -4.59
CA ILE A 106 -6.04 29.29 -5.90
C ILE A 106 -4.86 28.32 -6.03
N SER A 107 -3.67 28.71 -5.56
CA SER A 107 -2.49 27.85 -5.61
C SER A 107 -2.66 26.55 -4.80
N LEU A 108 -3.35 26.62 -3.65
CA LEU A 108 -3.58 25.46 -2.79
C LEU A 108 -4.56 24.46 -3.43
N SER A 109 -5.64 24.94 -4.05
CA SER A 109 -6.62 24.08 -4.72
C SER A 109 -6.02 23.32 -5.90
N VAL A 110 -5.17 23.98 -6.70
CA VAL A 110 -4.47 23.35 -7.83
C VAL A 110 -3.49 22.28 -7.33
N ALA A 111 -2.71 22.58 -6.28
CA ALA A 111 -1.78 21.61 -5.68
C ALA A 111 -2.51 20.37 -5.14
N ALA A 112 -3.65 20.55 -4.45
CA ALA A 112 -4.46 19.45 -3.95
C ALA A 112 -5.04 18.59 -5.08
N GLY A 113 -5.48 19.21 -6.18
CA GLY A 113 -5.96 18.50 -7.36
C GLY A 113 -4.89 17.61 -8.00
N ILE A 114 -3.68 18.16 -8.21
CA ILE A 114 -2.55 17.40 -8.76
C ILE A 114 -2.17 16.25 -7.82
N ALA A 115 -2.07 16.50 -6.51
CA ALA A 115 -1.76 15.46 -5.53
C ALA A 115 -2.78 14.32 -5.56
N LEU A 116 -4.07 14.63 -5.67
CA LEU A 116 -5.13 13.62 -5.75
C LEU A 116 -5.02 12.79 -7.03
N ILE A 117 -4.78 13.43 -8.18
CA ILE A 117 -4.57 12.73 -9.46
C ILE A 117 -3.36 11.80 -9.37
N LEU A 118 -2.25 12.24 -8.76
CA LEU A 118 -1.06 11.40 -8.59
C LEU A 118 -1.32 10.21 -7.64
N CYS A 119 -2.04 10.41 -6.54
CA CYS A 119 -2.42 9.34 -5.61
C CYS A 119 -3.34 8.32 -6.26
N VAL A 120 -4.40 8.77 -6.95
CA VAL A 120 -5.35 7.89 -7.65
C VAL A 120 -4.66 7.17 -8.81
N GLY A 121 -3.84 7.88 -9.59
CA GLY A 121 -3.06 7.30 -10.67
C GLY A 121 -2.13 6.19 -10.18
N LYS A 122 -1.41 6.41 -9.08
CA LYS A 122 -0.59 5.36 -8.44
C LYS A 122 -1.43 4.18 -7.96
N TYR A 123 -2.56 4.43 -7.29
CA TYR A 123 -3.45 3.36 -6.83
C TYR A 123 -3.95 2.46 -7.96
N LEU A 124 -4.28 3.04 -9.11
CA LEU A 124 -4.72 2.29 -10.29
C LEU A 124 -3.58 1.48 -10.91
N LEU A 125 -2.35 2.01 -10.90
CA LEU A 125 -1.18 1.35 -11.48
C LEU A 125 -0.56 0.26 -10.58
N THR A 126 -0.63 0.41 -9.25
CA THR A 126 -0.09 -0.57 -8.31
C THR A 126 -0.99 -1.81 -8.28
N THR A 127 -0.59 -2.86 -8.99
CA THR A 127 -1.25 -4.17 -9.00
C THR A 127 -0.33 -5.23 -8.36
N PRO A 128 -0.88 -6.31 -7.78
CA PRO A 128 -0.07 -7.43 -7.30
C PRO A 128 0.90 -7.95 -8.37
N THR A 129 0.43 -8.10 -9.60
CA THR A 129 1.22 -8.53 -10.76
C THR A 129 2.35 -7.54 -11.07
N GLY A 130 2.07 -6.24 -11.16
CA GLY A 130 3.11 -5.25 -11.45
C GLY A 130 4.17 -5.14 -10.34
N MET A 131 3.80 -5.40 -9.08
CA MET A 131 4.76 -5.47 -7.99
C MET A 131 5.58 -6.76 -8.03
N TYR A 132 4.96 -7.89 -8.39
CA TYR A 132 5.67 -9.13 -8.67
C TYR A 132 6.71 -8.92 -9.79
N ASP A 133 6.33 -8.36 -10.94
CA ASP A 133 7.23 -8.13 -12.08
C ASP A 133 8.43 -7.26 -11.72
N LYS A 134 8.22 -6.25 -10.85
CA LYS A 134 9.29 -5.36 -10.40
C LYS A 134 10.27 -6.05 -9.44
N MET A 135 9.75 -6.96 -8.61
CA MET A 135 10.53 -7.58 -7.54
C MET A 135 11.16 -8.91 -7.94
N TYR A 136 10.50 -9.64 -8.82
CA TYR A 136 10.94 -10.94 -9.28
C TYR A 136 12.25 -10.79 -10.05
N THR A 137 13.23 -11.56 -9.61
CA THR A 137 14.51 -11.72 -10.30
C THR A 137 14.69 -13.21 -10.45
N SER A 138 14.91 -13.67 -11.69
CA SER A 138 15.26 -15.08 -11.92
C SER A 138 16.44 -15.45 -11.04
N TYR A 139 16.34 -16.58 -10.36
CA TYR A 139 17.47 -17.12 -9.63
C TYR A 139 18.49 -17.61 -10.65
N ASP A 140 19.75 -17.23 -10.45
CA ASP A 140 20.87 -17.69 -11.26
C ASP A 140 21.80 -18.47 -10.35
N MET A 141 22.08 -19.72 -10.73
CA MET A 141 23.04 -20.53 -9.99
C MET A 141 24.42 -19.97 -10.28
N GLY A 142 25.14 -19.56 -9.23
CA GLY A 142 26.55 -19.27 -9.38
C GLY A 142 27.26 -20.45 -10.04
N THR A 143 28.10 -20.21 -11.05
CA THR A 143 28.88 -21.27 -11.67
C THR A 143 29.80 -21.89 -10.63
N THR A 144 29.50 -23.09 -10.16
CA THR A 144 30.34 -23.81 -9.20
C THR A 144 31.69 -24.07 -9.86
N ARG A 145 32.74 -23.48 -9.31
CA ARG A 145 34.13 -23.61 -9.81
C ARG A 145 34.72 -24.93 -9.29
N GLY A 146 34.18 -26.04 -9.77
CA GLY A 146 34.65 -27.39 -9.45
C GLY A 146 34.15 -28.32 -10.54
N GLY A 147 35.03 -29.14 -11.11
CA GLY A 147 34.69 -30.06 -12.21
C GLY A 147 33.81 -31.25 -11.81
N GLU A 148 32.95 -31.07 -10.80
CA GLU A 148 31.94 -32.07 -10.47
C GLU A 148 30.81 -32.00 -11.50
N GLU A 149 30.35 -33.16 -11.93
CA GLU A 149 29.24 -33.31 -12.86
C GLU A 149 27.97 -32.79 -12.18
N LEU A 150 27.39 -31.71 -12.73
CA LEU A 150 26.15 -31.11 -12.25
C LEU A 150 25.03 -32.16 -12.20
N ALA A 151 24.21 -32.11 -11.16
CA ALA A 151 23.06 -33.00 -11.08
C ALA A 151 22.13 -32.76 -12.30
N PRO A 152 21.45 -33.79 -12.83
CA PRO A 152 20.59 -33.63 -14.02
C PRO A 152 19.54 -32.52 -13.87
N LEU A 153 19.00 -32.34 -12.65
CA LEU A 153 18.03 -31.30 -12.34
C LEU A 153 18.66 -29.90 -12.40
N GLU A 154 19.87 -29.73 -11.86
CA GLU A 154 20.60 -28.46 -11.91
C GLU A 154 20.98 -28.10 -13.34
N HIS A 155 21.45 -29.07 -14.13
CA HIS A 155 21.73 -28.88 -15.54
C HIS A 155 20.47 -28.46 -16.33
N ALA A 156 19.33 -29.11 -16.08
CA ALA A 156 18.05 -28.72 -16.67
C ALA A 156 17.65 -27.28 -16.27
N TYR A 157 17.90 -26.89 -15.02
CA TYR A 157 17.62 -25.55 -14.53
C TYR A 157 18.53 -24.50 -15.19
N GLN A 158 19.84 -24.72 -15.24
CA GLN A 158 20.81 -23.81 -15.86
C GLN A 158 20.54 -23.62 -17.37
N SER A 159 20.11 -24.68 -18.05
CA SER A 159 19.71 -24.63 -19.47
C SER A 159 18.32 -24.03 -19.71
N LYS A 160 17.65 -23.54 -18.66
CA LYS A 160 16.30 -22.97 -18.70
C LYS A 160 15.23 -23.94 -19.22
N ALA A 161 15.49 -25.24 -19.11
CA ALA A 161 14.58 -26.30 -19.51
C ALA A 161 13.55 -26.57 -18.40
N TRP A 162 12.68 -25.60 -18.12
CA TRP A 162 11.76 -25.63 -16.96
C TRP A 162 10.85 -26.86 -16.91
N SER A 163 10.37 -27.32 -18.07
CA SER A 163 9.57 -28.56 -18.15
C SER A 163 10.39 -29.78 -17.74
N ALA A 164 11.67 -29.85 -18.14
CA ALA A 164 12.54 -30.96 -17.77
C ALA A 164 12.86 -30.96 -16.28
N VAL A 165 12.96 -29.78 -15.64
CA VAL A 165 13.09 -29.69 -14.18
C VAL A 165 11.89 -30.34 -13.48
N ASP A 166 10.66 -30.06 -13.94
CA ASP A 166 9.45 -30.68 -13.38
C ASP A 166 9.45 -32.21 -13.58
N ASP A 167 9.74 -32.67 -14.79
CA ASP A 167 9.79 -34.10 -15.11
C ASP A 167 10.79 -34.86 -14.24
N ILE A 168 12.01 -34.34 -14.11
CA ILE A 168 13.08 -34.92 -13.28
C ILE A 168 12.68 -34.89 -11.80
N PHE A 169 12.10 -33.78 -11.33
CA PHE A 169 11.71 -33.63 -9.93
C PHE A 169 10.60 -34.60 -9.53
N ARG A 170 9.60 -34.84 -10.39
CA ARG A 170 8.46 -35.74 -10.10
C ARG A 170 8.85 -37.19 -9.90
N VAL A 171 9.86 -37.67 -10.63
CA VAL A 171 10.34 -39.06 -10.54
C VAL A 171 11.39 -39.26 -9.45
N LYS A 172 11.88 -38.18 -8.84
CA LYS A 172 12.91 -38.23 -7.79
C LYS A 172 12.31 -38.70 -6.46
N ALA A 173 12.73 -39.88 -6.00
CA ALA A 173 12.20 -40.50 -4.78
C ALA A 173 12.47 -39.68 -3.50
N PHE A 174 13.65 -39.07 -3.41
CA PHE A 174 14.08 -38.29 -2.25
C PHE A 174 14.65 -36.93 -2.68
N PRO A 175 13.78 -35.94 -2.97
CA PRO A 175 14.24 -34.61 -3.35
C PRO A 175 14.90 -33.88 -2.18
N THR A 176 16.09 -33.35 -2.41
CA THR A 176 16.83 -32.51 -1.47
C THR A 176 16.13 -31.13 -1.33
N PRO A 177 16.46 -30.33 -0.30
CA PRO A 177 15.96 -28.97 -0.19
C PRO A 177 16.29 -28.12 -1.42
N GLU A 178 17.47 -28.30 -1.99
CA GLU A 178 17.89 -27.65 -3.24
C GLU A 178 17.02 -28.08 -4.42
N ASP A 179 16.80 -29.38 -4.63
CA ASP A 179 15.91 -29.87 -5.71
C ASP A 179 14.52 -29.22 -5.62
N ARG A 180 13.98 -29.09 -4.40
CA ARG A 180 12.68 -28.47 -4.14
C ARG A 180 12.71 -26.98 -4.44
N PHE A 181 13.76 -26.28 -4.01
CA PHE A 181 13.92 -24.88 -4.29
C PHE A 181 13.95 -24.61 -5.80
N LEU A 182 14.76 -25.38 -6.53
CA LEU A 182 14.90 -25.28 -7.99
C LEU A 182 13.62 -25.65 -8.74
N ALA A 183 12.92 -26.70 -8.30
CA ALA A 183 11.59 -27.02 -8.83
C ALA A 183 10.61 -25.87 -8.56
N GLY A 184 10.62 -25.29 -7.36
CA GLY A 184 9.84 -24.11 -7.01
C GLY A 184 10.10 -22.93 -7.94
N MET A 185 11.37 -22.65 -8.22
CA MET A 185 11.78 -21.61 -9.17
C MET A 185 11.35 -21.93 -10.61
N ALA A 186 11.52 -23.17 -11.07
CA ALA A 186 11.07 -23.58 -12.40
C ALA A 186 9.54 -23.48 -12.55
N PHE A 187 8.77 -23.72 -11.48
CA PHE A 187 7.34 -23.51 -11.46
C PHE A 187 6.97 -22.02 -11.53
N MET A 188 7.74 -21.13 -10.88
CA MET A 188 7.56 -19.67 -11.01
C MET A 188 7.75 -19.22 -12.46
N GLU A 189 8.82 -19.68 -13.12
CA GLU A 189 9.10 -19.36 -14.53
C GLU A 189 8.01 -19.85 -15.49
N GLN A 190 7.28 -20.90 -15.12
CA GLN A 190 6.15 -21.44 -15.88
C GLN A 190 4.80 -20.79 -15.52
N GLY A 191 4.77 -19.82 -14.59
CA GLY A 191 3.54 -19.23 -14.06
C GLY A 191 2.70 -20.18 -13.19
N GLN A 192 3.28 -21.30 -12.77
CA GLN A 192 2.62 -22.32 -11.93
C GLN A 192 2.83 -21.99 -10.44
N TYR A 193 2.17 -20.94 -9.95
CA TYR A 193 2.43 -20.42 -8.61
C TYR A 193 2.00 -21.35 -7.46
N ALA A 194 0.92 -22.12 -7.64
CA ALA A 194 0.44 -23.05 -6.61
C ALA A 194 1.46 -24.17 -6.28
N PRO A 195 2.01 -24.91 -7.27
CA PRO A 195 3.07 -25.87 -6.97
C PRO A 195 4.36 -25.20 -6.48
N ALA A 196 4.72 -24.00 -6.97
CA ALA A 196 5.86 -23.23 -6.46
C ALA A 196 5.74 -22.94 -4.95
N ILE A 197 4.58 -22.44 -4.50
CA ILE A 197 4.25 -22.18 -3.09
C ILE A 197 4.49 -23.44 -2.24
N ASN A 198 4.04 -24.60 -2.72
CA ASN A 198 4.20 -25.86 -1.98
C ASN A 198 5.67 -26.25 -1.82
N GLN A 199 6.49 -26.04 -2.86
CA GLN A 199 7.91 -26.35 -2.76
C GLN A 199 8.63 -25.40 -1.81
N PHE A 200 8.45 -24.08 -1.95
CA PHE A 200 9.11 -23.11 -1.08
C PHE A 200 8.70 -23.24 0.39
N ARG A 201 7.42 -23.51 0.68
CA ARG A 201 6.96 -23.81 2.05
C ARG A 201 7.70 -25.01 2.64
N THR A 202 7.92 -26.05 1.85
CA THR A 202 8.64 -27.24 2.29
C THR A 202 10.09 -26.89 2.61
N VAL A 203 10.78 -26.16 1.72
CA VAL A 203 12.19 -25.76 1.94
C VAL A 203 12.33 -24.89 3.19
N GLY A 204 11.45 -23.89 3.37
CA GLY A 204 11.48 -23.02 4.56
C GLY A 204 11.28 -23.77 5.89
N ARG A 205 10.57 -24.91 5.89
CA ARG A 205 10.39 -25.75 7.08
C ARG A 205 11.60 -26.62 7.41
N LEU A 206 12.42 -26.95 6.42
CA LEU A 206 13.60 -27.81 6.60
C LEU A 206 14.78 -27.07 7.25
N GLY A 207 14.73 -25.73 7.31
CA GLY A 207 15.73 -24.92 8.02
C GLY A 207 17.12 -24.99 7.38
N THR A 208 17.18 -25.09 6.06
CA THR A 208 18.42 -25.23 5.28
C THR A 208 18.99 -23.87 4.86
N ASP A 209 20.15 -23.86 4.20
CA ASP A 209 20.77 -22.63 3.67
C ASP A 209 19.86 -21.86 2.71
N TYR A 210 18.95 -22.55 2.00
CA TYR A 210 17.94 -21.94 1.11
C TYR A 210 16.73 -21.31 1.82
N ARG A 211 16.75 -21.19 3.15
CA ARG A 211 15.57 -20.75 3.91
C ARG A 211 15.15 -19.33 3.53
N ASP A 212 16.09 -18.39 3.52
CA ASP A 212 15.80 -16.97 3.29
C ASP A 212 15.35 -16.72 1.85
N GLU A 213 16.00 -17.38 0.88
CA GLU A 213 15.59 -17.41 -0.52
C GLU A 213 14.18 -17.96 -0.64
N SER A 214 13.90 -19.10 -0.01
CA SER A 214 12.59 -19.74 -0.08
C SER A 214 11.50 -18.86 0.53
N GLU A 215 11.75 -18.20 1.67
CA GLU A 215 10.79 -17.29 2.29
C GLU A 215 10.50 -16.08 1.40
N TYR A 216 11.54 -15.51 0.77
CA TYR A 216 11.39 -14.40 -0.16
C TYR A 216 10.61 -14.79 -1.43
N TYR A 217 11.01 -15.88 -2.10
CA TYR A 217 10.32 -16.34 -3.31
C TYR A 217 8.92 -16.88 -3.01
N LEU A 218 8.67 -17.43 -1.83
CA LEU A 218 7.32 -17.77 -1.36
C LEU A 218 6.43 -16.53 -1.27
N ALA A 219 6.94 -15.42 -0.74
CA ALA A 219 6.19 -14.16 -0.69
C ALA A 219 5.84 -13.66 -2.10
N LEU A 220 6.77 -13.79 -3.06
CA LEU A 220 6.53 -13.45 -4.47
C LEU A 220 5.52 -14.40 -5.13
N ALA A 221 5.59 -15.70 -4.86
CA ALA A 221 4.63 -16.68 -5.37
C ALA A 221 3.21 -16.43 -4.84
N TYR A 222 3.07 -16.02 -3.58
CA TYR A 222 1.80 -15.55 -3.04
C TYR A 222 1.29 -14.31 -3.75
N LEU A 223 2.16 -13.33 -4.00
CA LEU A 223 1.78 -12.10 -4.68
C LEU A 223 1.29 -12.38 -6.11
N ALA A 224 2.00 -13.26 -6.84
CA ALA A 224 1.64 -13.66 -8.20
C ALA A 224 0.35 -14.50 -8.26
N SER A 225 0.02 -15.23 -7.19
CA SER A 225 -1.23 -15.99 -7.04
C SER A 225 -2.37 -15.21 -6.37
N HIS A 226 -2.24 -13.88 -6.25
CA HIS A 226 -3.22 -13.00 -5.59
C HIS A 226 -3.51 -13.32 -4.12
N GLN A 227 -2.61 -14.04 -3.43
CA GLN A 227 -2.67 -14.31 -1.99
C GLN A 227 -1.97 -13.20 -1.20
N THR A 228 -2.44 -11.96 -1.38
CA THR A 228 -1.77 -10.74 -0.90
C THR A 228 -1.49 -10.76 0.61
N ASP A 229 -2.45 -11.17 1.44
CA ASP A 229 -2.27 -11.22 2.89
C ASP A 229 -1.10 -12.11 3.32
N SER A 230 -0.94 -13.26 2.66
CA SER A 230 0.17 -14.19 2.93
C SER A 230 1.51 -13.62 2.49
N ALA A 231 1.54 -12.93 1.34
CA ALA A 231 2.73 -12.22 0.86
C ALA A 231 3.14 -11.11 1.83
N LEU A 232 2.18 -10.30 2.29
CA LEU A 232 2.42 -9.19 3.22
C LEU A 232 2.99 -9.67 4.55
N LEU A 233 2.46 -10.78 5.09
CA LEU A 233 2.96 -11.37 6.33
C LEU A 233 4.44 -11.78 6.20
N LEU A 234 4.82 -12.41 5.10
CA LEU A 234 6.22 -12.77 4.84
C LEU A 234 7.11 -11.55 4.61
N PHE A 235 6.66 -10.56 3.83
CA PHE A 235 7.44 -9.33 3.65
C PHE A 235 7.62 -8.57 4.97
N GLN A 236 6.61 -8.54 5.83
CA GLN A 236 6.73 -7.94 7.16
C GLN A 236 7.76 -8.69 8.00
N LYS A 237 7.71 -10.03 8.00
CA LYS A 237 8.69 -10.86 8.69
C LYS A 237 10.12 -10.57 8.21
N ILE A 238 10.35 -10.54 6.89
CA ILE A 238 11.65 -10.22 6.30
C ILE A 238 12.08 -8.78 6.66
N LYS A 239 11.14 -7.82 6.70
CA LYS A 239 11.41 -6.43 7.12
C LYS A 239 11.82 -6.29 8.59
N THR A 240 11.37 -7.20 9.45
CA THR A 240 11.70 -7.18 10.89
C THR A 240 12.98 -7.94 11.21
N ASP A 241 13.58 -8.63 10.23
CA ASP A 241 14.78 -9.43 10.39
C ASP A 241 15.95 -8.81 9.59
N PRO A 242 16.84 -8.03 10.23
CA PRO A 242 17.99 -7.42 9.57
C PRO A 242 19.03 -8.41 9.01
N GLU A 243 19.06 -9.64 9.54
CA GLU A 243 20.00 -10.68 9.12
C GLU A 243 19.52 -11.45 7.89
N HIS A 244 18.22 -11.36 7.56
CA HIS A 244 17.64 -12.04 6.41
C HIS A 244 18.28 -11.56 5.10
N LEU A 245 18.68 -12.49 4.22
CA LEU A 245 19.41 -12.20 2.98
C LEU A 245 18.73 -11.12 2.11
N PHE A 246 17.40 -11.16 2.04
CA PHE A 246 16.59 -10.22 1.26
C PHE A 246 16.11 -8.97 2.02
N TYR A 247 16.59 -8.72 3.25
CA TYR A 247 16.16 -7.58 4.07
C TYR A 247 16.21 -6.24 3.31
N ARG A 248 17.35 -5.94 2.68
CA ARG A 248 17.54 -4.67 1.95
C ARG A 248 16.53 -4.53 0.81
N LYS A 249 16.33 -5.58 0.01
CA LYS A 249 15.41 -5.60 -1.12
C LYS A 249 13.95 -5.40 -0.67
N VAL A 250 13.54 -6.04 0.43
CA VAL A 250 12.18 -5.88 0.97
C VAL A 250 12.00 -4.52 1.65
N LYS A 251 13.04 -3.99 2.32
CA LYS A 251 13.00 -2.67 2.97
C LYS A 251 12.74 -1.54 1.98
N GLU A 252 13.27 -1.65 0.75
CA GLU A 252 13.05 -0.69 -0.34
C GLU A 252 11.61 -0.68 -0.86
N ILE A 253 10.81 -1.71 -0.56
CA ILE A 253 9.39 -1.70 -0.87
C ILE A 253 8.72 -0.58 -0.06
N ASN A 254 8.14 0.38 -0.79
CA ASN A 254 7.42 1.49 -0.21
C ASN A 254 6.25 0.99 0.64
N GLY A 255 6.15 1.48 1.88
CA GLY A 255 5.04 1.14 2.78
C GLY A 255 3.67 1.48 2.18
N VAL A 256 3.59 2.51 1.34
CA VAL A 256 2.38 2.88 0.61
C VAL A 256 1.97 1.80 -0.39
N ASP A 257 2.92 1.18 -1.10
CA ASP A 257 2.62 0.13 -2.08
C ASP A 257 2.05 -1.12 -1.38
N LEU A 258 2.62 -1.48 -0.22
CA LEU A 258 2.10 -2.58 0.62
C LEU A 258 0.69 -2.27 1.17
N LEU A 259 0.41 -1.02 1.56
CA LEU A 259 -0.91 -0.59 2.01
C LEU A 259 -1.93 -0.65 0.86
N ILE A 260 -1.56 -0.20 -0.34
CA ILE A 260 -2.43 -0.28 -1.51
C ILE A 260 -2.77 -1.73 -1.82
N LEU A 261 -1.77 -2.63 -1.79
CA LEU A 261 -1.99 -4.05 -2.00
C LEU A 261 -2.97 -4.65 -0.98
N ARG A 262 -2.87 -4.27 0.29
CA ARG A 262 -3.79 -4.74 1.34
C ARG A 262 -5.25 -4.34 1.11
N THR A 263 -5.48 -3.23 0.42
CA THR A 263 -6.84 -2.69 0.20
C THR A 263 -7.55 -3.24 -1.04
N LYS A 264 -6.86 -4.02 -1.89
CA LYS A 264 -7.42 -4.64 -3.08
C LYS A 264 -7.80 -6.09 -2.81
#